data_AF-A0A849WY22-F1
#
_entry.id   AF-A0A849WY22-F1
#
_cell.length_a   1.000
_cell.length_b   1.000
_cell.length_c   1.000
_cell.angle_alpha   90.00
_cell.angle_beta   90.00
_cell.angle_gamma   90.00
#
_symmetry.space_group_name_H-M   'P 1'
#
loop_
_entity.id
_entity.type
_entity.pdbx_description
1 polymer ?
#
loop_
_entity_poly.entity_id
_entity_poly.type
_entity_poly.pdbx_seq_one_letter_code
_entity_poly.pdbx_strand_id
1 'polypeptide(L)'
;MVVRAHSVVDLSARNPNPAHRLVSTKLSLSLDRGNTFLSLGIVNLAQDGGANADFVHETPTVVYDSADPNPNARWKLIWHKYLQINGVQNFGNSWLAMKGASTFQGLLNAGHTETRLLAGAAYAPNDGVPALFRAPSYCAVIAEPSAVKFNDGFGVIFHCHRSANATEAEITLVRFRHTIFGIRQETNVLIRPGEAYAMSPYLPGELSSTVAFSAPDLVEVGQDRFLLVSPMRSDGTYMGCMAIPVVSAENPSPRRNPVSGFPVIQKYIAGEAGTMRGACSYTTNASASGVSLSQLRLNTPGMPFQIDATRVNLP
;
A
#
# COMPACT_ATOMS: atom_id res chain seq x y z
N MET A 1 4.53 -19.20 -8.99
CA MET A 1 4.23 -18.90 -7.57
C MET A 1 3.78 -17.46 -7.47
N VAL A 2 2.74 -17.19 -6.69
CA VAL A 2 2.28 -15.84 -6.33
C VAL A 2 2.50 -15.67 -4.84
N VAL A 3 3.02 -14.53 -4.42
CA VAL A 3 3.25 -14.20 -3.00
C VAL A 3 2.46 -12.95 -2.65
N ARG A 4 1.99 -12.85 -1.41
CA ARG A 4 1.25 -11.69 -0.90
C ARG A 4 1.59 -11.42 0.55
N ALA A 5 1.63 -10.13 0.90
CA ALA A 5 1.47 -9.65 2.25
C ALA A 5 0.11 -8.95 2.34
N HIS A 6 -0.61 -9.10 3.46
CA HIS A 6 -1.87 -8.41 3.67
C HIS A 6 -2.17 -8.18 5.14
N SER A 7 -2.97 -7.14 5.42
CA SER A 7 -3.48 -6.85 6.75
C SER A 7 -4.57 -7.84 7.13
N VAL A 8 -4.57 -8.25 8.39
CA VAL A 8 -5.63 -9.05 9.01
C VAL A 8 -5.99 -8.46 10.36
N VAL A 9 -7.28 -8.34 10.67
CA VAL A 9 -7.71 -7.99 12.02
C VAL A 9 -7.50 -9.19 12.93
N ASP A 10 -6.81 -8.96 14.03
CA ASP A 10 -6.66 -9.93 15.10
C ASP A 10 -8.00 -10.04 15.87
N LEU A 11 -8.67 -11.17 15.70
CA LEU A 11 -9.90 -11.52 16.41
C LEU A 11 -9.64 -12.46 17.60
N SER A 12 -8.38 -12.68 17.99
CA SER A 12 -8.08 -13.53 19.13
C SER A 12 -8.63 -12.93 20.43
N ALA A 13 -8.87 -13.80 21.43
CA ALA A 13 -9.33 -13.45 22.77
C ALA A 13 -8.42 -12.45 23.53
N ARG A 14 -7.28 -12.06 22.96
CA ARG A 14 -6.37 -11.03 23.49
C ARG A 14 -6.84 -9.61 23.21
N ASN A 15 -7.89 -9.45 22.41
CA ASN A 15 -8.52 -8.17 22.13
C ASN A 15 -9.92 -8.13 22.80
N PRO A 16 -10.00 -7.76 24.09
CA PRO A 16 -11.25 -7.79 24.84
C PRO A 16 -12.25 -6.71 24.41
N ASN A 17 -11.80 -5.71 23.63
CA ASN A 17 -12.66 -4.62 23.18
C ASN A 17 -12.97 -4.77 21.68
N PRO A 18 -14.19 -5.20 21.29
CA PRO A 18 -14.57 -5.31 19.88
C PRO A 18 -14.60 -3.97 19.12
N ALA A 19 -14.53 -2.82 19.83
CA ALA A 19 -14.34 -1.51 19.23
C ALA A 19 -12.89 -1.23 18.82
N HIS A 20 -11.90 -1.92 19.40
CA HIS A 20 -10.50 -1.82 19.02
C HIS A 20 -10.22 -2.97 18.05
N ARG A 21 -9.88 -2.67 16.80
CA ARG A 21 -9.50 -3.71 15.83
C ARG A 21 -8.01 -3.63 15.63
N LEU A 22 -7.29 -4.53 16.30
CA LEU A 22 -5.85 -4.66 16.15
C LEU A 22 -5.53 -5.25 14.76
N VAL A 23 -4.64 -4.62 13.99
CA VAL A 23 -4.30 -5.04 12.62
C VAL A 23 -2.89 -5.61 12.57
N SER A 24 -2.79 -6.87 12.17
CA SER A 24 -1.53 -7.61 12.01
C SER A 24 -1.16 -7.76 10.52
N THR A 25 0.12 -8.02 10.25
CA THR A 25 0.62 -8.36 8.89
C THR A 25 0.72 -9.86 8.72
N LYS A 26 0.06 -10.41 7.69
CA LYS A 26 0.08 -11.83 7.32
C LYS A 26 0.77 -12.05 5.98
N LEU A 27 1.51 -13.15 5.86
CA LEU A 27 2.08 -13.61 4.58
C LEU A 27 1.29 -14.78 4.04
N SER A 28 1.15 -14.84 2.71
CA SER A 28 0.53 -15.95 2.03
C SER A 28 1.17 -16.21 0.68
N LEU A 29 1.10 -17.46 0.25
CA LEU A 29 1.58 -17.89 -1.06
C LEU A 29 0.46 -18.63 -1.81
N SER A 30 0.53 -18.60 -3.13
CA SER A 30 -0.31 -19.39 -4.01
C SER A 30 0.57 -20.11 -5.03
N LEU A 31 0.29 -21.40 -5.21
CA LEU A 31 0.96 -22.26 -6.19
C LEU A 31 0.10 -22.51 -7.44
N ASP A 32 -1.18 -22.14 -7.39
CA ASP A 32 -2.19 -22.38 -8.43
C ASP A 32 -2.64 -21.07 -9.09
N ARG A 33 -1.68 -20.16 -9.33
CA ARG A 33 -1.89 -18.88 -10.03
C ARG A 33 -2.94 -17.98 -9.37
N GLY A 34 -2.93 -17.92 -8.04
CA GLY A 34 -3.80 -17.06 -7.24
C GLY A 34 -5.20 -17.61 -6.98
N ASN A 35 -5.48 -18.85 -7.37
CA ASN A 35 -6.79 -19.46 -7.15
C ASN A 35 -7.00 -19.86 -5.67
N THR A 36 -5.96 -20.34 -4.99
CA THR A 36 -5.95 -20.60 -3.55
C THR A 36 -4.70 -20.02 -2.91
N PHE A 37 -4.85 -19.51 -1.68
CA PHE A 37 -3.74 -18.96 -0.90
C PHE A 37 -3.52 -19.76 0.37
N LEU A 38 -2.30 -20.28 0.52
CA LEU A 38 -1.82 -20.88 1.76
C LEU A 38 -1.27 -19.76 2.66
N SER A 39 -1.79 -19.71 3.88
CA SER A 39 -1.25 -18.87 4.94
C SER A 39 0.13 -19.37 5.37
N LEU A 40 1.12 -18.48 5.37
CA LEU A 40 2.45 -18.77 5.89
C LEU A 40 2.61 -18.42 7.37
N GLY A 41 1.86 -17.42 7.85
CA GLY A 41 1.93 -16.97 9.24
C GLY A 41 1.79 -15.46 9.38
N ILE A 42 1.83 -14.98 10.63
CA ILE A 42 1.79 -13.57 10.99
C ILE A 42 3.22 -13.09 11.25
N VAL A 43 3.61 -11.97 10.64
CA VAL A 43 4.98 -11.40 10.75
C VAL A 43 5.04 -10.27 11.76
N ASN A 44 4.04 -9.39 11.71
CA ASN A 44 3.90 -8.27 12.63
C ASN A 44 2.58 -8.46 13.35
N LEU A 45 2.64 -9.00 14.56
CA LEU A 45 1.50 -8.99 15.45
C LEU A 45 1.21 -7.55 15.83
N ALA A 46 -0.06 -7.17 15.79
CA ALA A 46 -0.50 -5.92 16.39
C ALA A 46 -0.08 -5.88 17.87
N GLN A 47 0.43 -4.74 18.31
CA GLN A 47 0.90 -4.55 19.67
C GLN A 47 -0.04 -3.59 20.41
N ASP A 48 -0.64 -4.09 21.49
CA ASP A 48 -1.25 -3.24 22.52
C ASP A 48 -0.10 -2.51 23.22
N GLY A 49 0.00 -1.21 22.99
CA GLY A 49 1.02 -0.35 23.60
C GLY A 49 0.64 0.13 25.00
N GLY A 50 -0.44 -0.39 25.59
CA GLY A 50 -0.95 0.01 26.90
C GLY A 50 -2.05 1.06 26.79
N ALA A 51 -2.30 1.80 27.90
CA ALA A 51 -3.39 2.75 28.15
C ALA A 51 -3.96 3.53 26.94
N ASN A 52 -4.71 2.83 26.08
CA ASN A 52 -5.32 3.29 24.83
C ASN A 52 -4.33 3.74 23.73
N ALA A 53 -3.11 3.20 23.69
CA ALA A 53 -2.12 3.53 22.67
C ALA A 53 -1.68 2.25 21.93
N ASP A 54 -2.03 2.11 20.65
CA ASP A 54 -1.76 0.90 19.88
C ASP A 54 -0.85 1.19 18.68
N PHE A 55 0.15 0.35 18.43
CA PHE A 55 0.84 0.37 17.15
C PHE A 55 0.07 -0.48 16.14
N VAL A 56 -0.40 0.20 15.08
CA VAL A 56 -1.18 -0.42 14.01
C VAL A 56 -0.26 -0.71 12.82
N HIS A 57 -0.42 -1.89 12.22
CA HIS A 57 0.33 -2.35 11.05
C HIS A 57 -0.61 -2.50 9.85
N GLU A 58 -0.62 -1.52 8.96
CA GLU A 58 -1.52 -1.51 7.82
C GLU A 58 -0.79 -1.66 6.49
N THR A 59 -1.57 -2.08 5.48
CA THR A 59 -1.19 -2.03 4.07
C THR A 59 0.20 -2.63 3.77
N PRO A 60 0.47 -3.87 4.22
CA PRO A 60 1.76 -4.50 3.96
C PRO A 60 1.86 -4.92 2.50
N THR A 61 3.07 -4.80 1.96
CA THR A 61 3.43 -5.11 0.58
C THR A 61 4.79 -5.81 0.57
N VAL A 62 5.06 -6.60 -0.47
CA VAL A 62 6.30 -7.39 -0.59
C VAL A 62 6.92 -7.19 -1.95
N VAL A 63 8.25 -7.01 -1.98
CA VAL A 63 9.02 -6.90 -3.21
C VAL A 63 10.27 -7.77 -3.13
N TYR A 64 10.67 -8.33 -4.28
CA TYR A 64 11.97 -8.98 -4.45
C TYR A 64 12.91 -8.01 -5.18
N ASP A 65 13.79 -7.38 -4.41
CA ASP A 65 14.85 -6.50 -4.87
C ASP A 65 16.09 -7.33 -5.22
N SER A 66 16.19 -7.74 -6.48
CA SER A 66 17.31 -8.54 -6.97
C SER A 66 18.64 -7.78 -6.99
N ALA A 67 18.59 -6.45 -6.92
CA ALA A 67 19.77 -5.59 -6.99
C ALA A 67 20.38 -5.31 -5.61
N ASP A 68 19.73 -5.72 -4.51
CA ASP A 68 20.29 -5.56 -3.18
C ASP A 68 21.63 -6.31 -3.07
N PRO A 69 22.74 -5.60 -2.73
CA PRO A 69 24.05 -6.20 -2.60
C PRO A 69 24.12 -7.19 -1.42
N ASN A 70 23.23 -7.07 -0.43
CA ASN A 70 23.08 -8.06 0.62
C ASN A 70 22.06 -9.12 0.19
N PRO A 71 22.51 -10.34 -0.17
CA PRO A 71 21.59 -11.41 -0.58
C PRO A 71 20.59 -11.80 0.52
N ASN A 72 20.90 -11.51 1.79
CA ASN A 72 20.01 -11.77 2.92
C ASN A 72 18.93 -10.70 3.14
N ALA A 73 18.85 -9.66 2.29
CA ALA A 73 17.88 -8.57 2.39
C ALA A 73 17.08 -8.33 1.10
N ARG A 74 17.18 -9.24 0.12
CA ARG A 74 16.55 -9.11 -1.20
C ARG A 74 15.03 -9.22 -1.18
N TRP A 75 14.47 -10.07 -0.33
CA TRP A 75 13.04 -10.02 -0.05
C TRP A 75 12.77 -8.92 0.96
N LYS A 76 11.90 -7.97 0.61
CA LYS A 76 11.54 -6.84 1.47
C LYS A 76 10.05 -6.88 1.76
N LEU A 77 9.70 -6.92 3.04
CA LEU A 77 8.35 -6.65 3.52
C LEU A 77 8.29 -5.20 3.95
N ILE A 78 7.37 -4.42 3.40
CA ILE A 78 7.17 -3.01 3.71
C ILE A 78 5.74 -2.83 4.18
N TRP A 79 5.50 -2.03 5.20
CA TRP A 79 4.15 -1.74 5.70
C TRP A 79 4.07 -0.37 6.33
N HIS A 80 2.86 0.17 6.44
CA HIS A 80 2.63 1.40 7.19
C HIS A 80 2.48 1.08 8.68
N LYS A 81 3.31 1.70 9.51
CA LYS A 81 3.20 1.62 10.97
C LYS A 81 2.90 2.99 11.53
N TYR A 82 1.89 3.08 12.37
CA TYR A 82 1.55 4.31 13.08
C TYR A 82 1.04 4.03 14.49
N LEU A 83 1.18 5.03 15.37
CA LEU A 83 0.60 5.01 16.71
C LEU A 83 -0.84 5.50 16.65
N GLN A 84 -1.75 4.80 17.31
CA GLN A 84 -3.14 5.22 17.50
C GLN A 84 -3.37 5.47 18.98
N ILE A 85 -3.88 6.65 19.36
CA ILE A 85 -4.16 7.02 20.75
C ILE A 85 -5.67 7.29 20.88
N ASN A 86 -6.36 6.54 21.74
CA ASN A 86 -7.83 6.63 21.92
C ASN A 86 -8.61 6.56 20.59
N GLY A 87 -8.18 5.69 19.66
CA GLY A 87 -8.79 5.57 18.34
C GLY A 87 -8.38 6.64 17.32
N VAL A 88 -7.57 7.63 17.72
CA VAL A 88 -7.10 8.70 16.84
C VAL A 88 -5.69 8.39 16.34
N GLN A 89 -5.50 8.47 15.02
CA GLN A 89 -4.20 8.24 14.39
C GLN A 89 -3.23 9.38 14.76
N ASN A 90 -2.06 9.03 15.29
CA ASN A 90 -0.97 9.95 15.59
C ASN A 90 0.12 9.80 14.53
N PHE A 91 0.04 10.62 13.49
CA PHE A 91 1.00 10.60 12.39
C PHE A 91 2.38 11.15 12.73
N GLY A 92 2.57 11.78 13.90
CA GLY A 92 3.89 12.12 14.43
C GLY A 92 4.74 10.87 14.71
N ASN A 93 4.08 9.74 15.00
CA ASN A 93 4.69 8.43 15.21
C ASN A 93 4.31 7.47 14.07
N SER A 94 4.41 7.94 12.82
CA SER A 94 4.06 7.18 11.61
C SER A 94 5.23 7.09 10.61
N TRP A 95 5.50 5.88 10.11
CA TRP A 95 6.54 5.63 9.11
C TRP A 95 6.21 4.39 8.26
N LEU A 96 6.90 4.26 7.13
CA LEU A 96 6.97 3.00 6.39
C LEU A 96 8.07 2.16 6.99
N ALA A 97 7.67 1.04 7.58
CA ALA A 97 8.55 0.06 8.20
C ALA A 97 8.98 -0.98 7.16
N MET A 98 10.17 -1.57 7.35
CA MET A 98 10.72 -2.57 6.45
C MET A 98 11.41 -3.71 7.21
N LYS A 99 11.26 -4.93 6.70
CA LYS A 99 12.06 -6.12 7.05
C LYS A 99 12.67 -6.72 5.80
N GLY A 100 13.87 -7.29 5.92
CA GLY A 100 14.62 -7.94 4.85
C GLY A 100 14.86 -9.43 5.14
N ALA A 101 14.83 -10.27 4.10
CA ALA A 101 15.19 -11.69 4.19
C ALA A 101 15.84 -12.22 2.90
N SER A 102 16.54 -13.35 3.00
CA SER A 102 17.07 -14.07 1.83
C SER A 102 15.99 -14.80 1.02
N THR A 103 14.87 -15.15 1.66
CA THR A 103 13.74 -15.86 1.04
C THR A 103 12.42 -15.24 1.49
N PHE A 104 11.35 -15.45 0.71
CA PHE A 104 10.02 -14.98 1.08
C PHE A 104 9.55 -15.55 2.43
N GLN A 105 9.72 -16.87 2.63
CA GLN A 105 9.42 -17.55 3.90
C GLN A 105 10.30 -17.02 5.04
N GLY A 106 11.54 -16.65 4.72
CA GLY A 106 12.46 -16.02 5.64
C GLY A 106 11.91 -14.73 6.26
N LEU A 107 10.98 -14.02 5.61
CA LEU A 107 10.34 -12.83 6.19
C LEU A 107 9.53 -13.11 7.47
N LEU A 108 9.09 -14.36 7.70
CA LEU A 108 8.46 -14.76 8.96
C LEU A 108 9.43 -14.71 10.14
N ASN A 109 10.69 -15.05 9.88
CA ASN A 109 11.73 -15.26 10.89
C ASN A 109 12.88 -14.26 10.80
N ALA A 110 12.87 -13.39 9.79
CA ALA A 110 13.75 -12.25 9.66
C ALA A 110 13.65 -11.51 10.98
N GLY A 111 14.75 -11.44 11.72
CA GLY A 111 14.77 -11.03 13.12
C GLY A 111 13.91 -9.80 13.36
N HIS A 112 13.37 -9.67 14.57
CA HIS A 112 12.38 -8.64 14.93
C HIS A 112 12.84 -7.18 14.71
N THR A 113 14.08 -6.94 14.30
CA THR A 113 14.62 -5.62 14.00
C THR A 113 13.97 -5.03 12.76
N GLU A 114 12.92 -4.27 12.99
CA GLU A 114 12.28 -3.39 12.02
C GLU A 114 13.21 -2.23 11.64
N THR A 115 13.30 -1.95 10.34
CA THR A 115 13.92 -0.73 9.83
C THR A 115 12.85 0.32 9.58
N ARG A 116 13.04 1.54 10.10
CA ARG A 116 12.21 2.70 9.73
C ARG A 116 12.68 3.22 8.38
N LEU A 117 12.07 2.75 7.29
CA LEU A 117 12.54 3.02 5.93
C LEU A 117 12.32 4.50 5.56
N LEU A 118 11.08 4.95 5.57
CA LEU A 118 10.69 6.27 5.08
C LEU A 118 9.69 6.90 6.05
N ALA A 119 9.78 8.20 6.30
CA ALA A 119 8.79 8.92 7.09
C ALA A 119 8.45 10.29 6.51
N GLY A 120 7.22 10.76 6.78
CA GLY A 120 6.72 12.08 6.39
C GLY A 120 7.37 13.22 7.18
N ALA A 121 7.04 14.46 6.81
CA ALA A 121 7.53 15.66 7.47
C ALA A 121 6.99 15.83 8.90
N ALA A 122 5.80 15.30 9.20
CA ALA A 122 5.24 15.32 10.55
C ALA A 122 5.93 14.33 11.51
N TYR A 123 6.76 13.42 11.00
CA TYR A 123 7.40 12.37 11.80
C TYR A 123 8.39 12.95 12.81
N ALA A 124 8.01 12.84 14.07
CA ALA A 124 8.70 13.26 15.29
C ALA A 124 8.50 12.17 16.35
N PRO A 125 9.22 11.03 16.23
CA PRO A 125 9.01 9.87 17.08
C PRO A 125 9.43 10.15 18.52
N ASN A 126 8.66 9.65 19.49
CA ASN A 126 8.94 9.87 20.91
C ASN A 126 10.25 9.21 21.40
N ASP A 127 10.70 8.16 20.72
CA ASP A 127 11.92 7.42 21.06
C ASP A 127 13.19 7.97 20.38
N GLY A 128 13.06 9.04 19.58
CA GLY A 128 14.18 9.69 18.91
C GLY A 128 14.82 8.89 17.77
N VAL A 129 14.32 7.70 17.41
CA VAL A 129 14.92 6.87 16.36
C VAL A 129 14.54 7.42 14.97
N PRO A 130 15.50 7.89 14.16
CA PRO A 130 15.19 8.46 12.85
C PRO A 130 14.76 7.40 11.85
N ALA A 131 14.01 7.82 10.83
CA ALA A 131 13.86 7.03 9.61
C ALA A 131 15.13 7.14 8.77
N LEU A 132 15.48 6.06 8.05
CA LEU A 132 16.62 6.04 7.13
C LEU A 132 16.49 7.11 6.04
N PHE A 133 15.26 7.31 5.58
CA PHE A 133 14.94 8.26 4.54
C PHE A 133 13.76 9.15 4.95
N ARG A 134 13.69 10.32 4.31
CA ARG A 134 12.59 11.26 4.46
C ARG A 134 11.83 11.39 3.16
N ALA A 135 10.51 11.42 3.27
CA ALA A 135 9.65 11.85 2.17
C ALA A 135 9.95 13.33 1.84
N PRO A 136 9.53 13.82 0.66
CA PRO A 136 9.62 15.24 0.35
C PRO A 136 9.03 16.11 1.46
N SER A 137 9.60 17.29 1.69
CA SER A 137 9.24 18.16 2.83
C SER A 137 7.78 18.63 2.82
N TYR A 138 7.14 18.67 1.65
CA TYR A 138 5.70 18.98 1.54
C TYR A 138 4.80 17.83 1.97
N CYS A 139 5.34 16.62 2.15
CA CYS A 139 4.57 15.43 2.45
C CYS A 139 4.47 15.23 3.97
N ALA A 140 3.44 15.79 4.60
CA ALA A 140 3.26 15.73 6.04
C ALA A 140 3.09 14.29 6.53
N VAL A 141 2.19 13.54 5.89
CA VAL A 141 1.85 12.17 6.26
C VAL A 141 1.98 11.26 5.04
N ILE A 142 2.53 10.07 5.26
CA ILE A 142 2.60 8.99 4.26
C ILE A 142 1.82 7.79 4.77
N ALA A 143 1.12 7.12 3.87
CA ALA A 143 0.30 5.95 4.18
C ALA A 143 0.17 5.01 2.97
N GLU A 144 -0.32 3.81 3.23
CA GLU A 144 -0.75 2.87 2.18
C GLU A 144 0.32 2.53 1.13
N PRO A 145 1.49 2.03 1.56
CA PRO A 145 2.55 1.71 0.62
C PRO A 145 2.18 0.52 -0.27
N SER A 146 2.61 0.59 -1.52
CA SER A 146 2.90 -0.58 -2.33
C SER A 146 4.35 -0.55 -2.79
N ALA A 147 4.95 -1.74 -2.92
CA ALA A 147 6.33 -1.89 -3.33
C ALA A 147 6.41 -2.46 -4.74
N VAL A 148 7.30 -1.89 -5.54
CA VAL A 148 7.52 -2.28 -6.94
C VAL A 148 8.99 -2.56 -7.18
N LYS A 149 9.27 -3.57 -8.00
CA LYS A 149 10.64 -3.94 -8.37
C LYS A 149 11.18 -3.01 -9.45
N PHE A 150 12.45 -2.64 -9.34
CA PHE A 150 13.25 -2.07 -10.42
C PHE A 150 14.49 -2.93 -10.69
N ASN A 151 15.17 -2.67 -11.81
CA ASN A 151 16.36 -3.45 -12.19
C ASN A 151 17.58 -3.16 -11.31
N ASP A 152 17.64 -1.98 -10.72
CA ASP A 152 18.73 -1.48 -9.88
C ASP A 152 18.28 -1.17 -8.44
N GLY A 153 17.13 -1.69 -8.03
CA GLY A 153 16.60 -1.51 -6.69
C GLY A 153 15.11 -1.77 -6.60
N PHE A 154 14.44 -1.00 -5.77
CA PHE A 154 13.00 -1.08 -5.58
C PHE A 154 12.40 0.31 -5.43
N GLY A 155 11.08 0.41 -5.59
CA GLY A 155 10.35 1.63 -5.30
C GLY A 155 9.22 1.36 -4.34
N VAL A 156 8.80 2.42 -3.66
CA VAL A 156 7.63 2.44 -2.81
C VAL A 156 6.73 3.55 -3.30
N ILE A 157 5.54 3.17 -3.75
CA ILE A 157 4.46 4.09 -4.07
C ILE A 157 3.56 4.21 -2.85
N PHE A 158 3.14 5.43 -2.51
CA PHE A 158 2.33 5.66 -1.31
C PHE A 158 1.43 6.87 -1.51
N HIS A 159 0.41 6.92 -0.67
CA HIS A 159 -0.46 8.06 -0.51
C HIS A 159 0.25 9.09 0.38
N CYS A 160 0.34 10.33 -0.12
CA CYS A 160 0.99 11.44 0.55
C CYS A 160 -0.02 12.57 0.82
N HIS A 161 -0.18 12.94 2.08
CA HIS A 161 -0.98 14.08 2.48
C HIS A 161 -0.08 15.29 2.72
N ARG A 162 -0.38 16.40 2.06
CA ARG A 162 0.32 17.68 2.29
C ARG A 162 -0.15 18.40 3.55
N SER A 163 -1.41 18.22 3.89
CA SER A 163 -2.06 18.78 5.07
C SER A 163 -3.11 17.81 5.60
N ALA A 164 -3.86 18.21 6.63
CA ALA A 164 -5.00 17.45 7.11
C ALA A 164 -6.16 17.38 6.09
N ASN A 165 -6.10 18.13 4.99
CA ASN A 165 -7.13 18.13 3.95
C ASN A 165 -6.95 16.96 2.97
N ALA A 166 -7.96 16.09 2.89
CA ALA A 166 -7.97 14.94 1.99
C ALA A 166 -7.89 15.34 0.51
N THR A 167 -8.37 16.52 0.09
CA THR A 167 -8.30 16.96 -1.32
C THR A 167 -6.88 17.31 -1.77
N GLU A 168 -5.95 17.44 -0.83
CA GLU A 168 -4.53 17.71 -1.10
C GLU A 168 -3.67 16.45 -1.11
N ALA A 169 -4.32 15.28 -1.13
CA ALA A 169 -3.71 13.99 -1.37
C ALA A 169 -3.02 13.93 -2.74
N GLU A 170 -1.82 13.34 -2.76
CA GLU A 170 -1.10 12.98 -3.98
C GLU A 170 -0.60 11.53 -3.89
N ILE A 171 -0.29 10.93 -5.05
CA ILE A 171 0.32 9.61 -5.12
C ILE A 171 1.76 9.76 -5.55
N THR A 172 2.68 9.35 -4.68
CA THR A 172 4.12 9.57 -4.84
C THR A 172 4.87 8.26 -4.85
N LEU A 173 5.80 8.14 -5.80
CA LEU A 173 6.75 7.05 -5.92
C LEU A 173 8.11 7.52 -5.44
N VAL A 174 8.70 6.77 -4.50
CA VAL A 174 10.09 6.92 -4.10
C VAL A 174 10.86 5.68 -4.56
N ARG A 175 11.88 5.85 -5.39
CA ARG A 175 12.79 4.79 -5.84
C ARG A 175 14.05 4.81 -4.97
N PHE A 176 14.44 3.64 -4.50
CA PHE A 176 15.67 3.36 -3.77
C PHE A 176 16.61 2.60 -4.69
N ARG A 177 17.57 3.32 -5.27
CA ARG A 177 18.51 2.80 -6.26
C ARG A 177 19.81 2.37 -5.58
N HIS A 178 20.22 1.12 -5.78
CA HIS A 178 21.55 0.65 -5.37
C HIS A 178 22.61 1.22 -6.30
N THR A 179 23.60 1.86 -5.72
CA THR A 179 24.77 2.41 -6.42
C THR A 179 26.05 1.91 -5.73
N ILE A 180 27.20 2.13 -6.37
CA ILE A 180 28.50 1.81 -5.75
C ILE A 180 28.77 2.61 -4.47
N PHE A 181 28.05 3.72 -4.24
CA PHE A 181 28.18 4.57 -3.07
C PHE A 181 27.07 4.36 -2.02
N GLY A 182 26.23 3.35 -2.20
CA GLY A 182 25.07 3.07 -1.34
C GLY A 182 23.72 3.33 -2.04
N ILE A 183 22.69 3.60 -1.26
CA ILE A 183 21.32 3.77 -1.76
C ILE A 183 21.06 5.25 -2.08
N ARG A 184 20.66 5.53 -3.33
CA ARG A 184 20.17 6.84 -3.75
C ARG A 184 18.64 6.86 -3.75
N GLN A 185 18.07 7.91 -3.16
CA GLN A 185 16.63 8.18 -3.24
C GLN A 185 16.31 9.05 -4.46
N GLU A 186 15.27 8.65 -5.21
CA GLU A 186 14.66 9.44 -6.27
C GLU A 186 13.16 9.53 -6.02
N THR A 187 12.53 10.66 -6.32
CA THR A 187 11.11 10.91 -6.04
C THR A 187 10.39 11.34 -7.30
N ASN A 188 9.20 10.79 -7.51
CA ASN A 188 8.33 11.13 -8.63
C ASN A 188 6.87 11.21 -8.17
N VAL A 189 6.17 12.28 -8.53
CA VAL A 189 4.75 12.47 -8.25
C VAL A 189 3.95 11.92 -9.41
N LEU A 190 3.15 10.87 -9.18
CA LEU A 190 2.37 10.22 -10.22
C LEU A 190 1.01 10.91 -10.40
N ILE A 191 0.29 11.09 -9.30
CA ILE A 191 -0.96 11.84 -9.23
C ILE A 191 -0.70 13.13 -8.47
N ARG A 192 -1.11 14.27 -9.03
CA ARG A 192 -0.87 15.58 -8.43
C ARG A 192 -1.91 15.90 -7.33
N PRO A 193 -1.59 16.79 -6.38
CA PRO A 193 -2.58 17.27 -5.41
C PRO A 193 -3.79 17.89 -6.10
N GLY A 194 -5.00 17.59 -5.61
CA GLY A 194 -6.25 18.09 -6.17
C GLY A 194 -6.63 17.51 -7.54
N GLU A 195 -5.78 16.68 -8.15
CA GLU A 195 -6.04 16.11 -9.48
C GLU A 195 -7.28 15.22 -9.49
N ALA A 196 -7.43 14.36 -8.48
CA ALA A 196 -8.61 13.50 -8.34
C ALA A 196 -9.91 14.32 -8.24
N TYR A 197 -9.89 15.37 -7.42
CA TYR A 197 -11.02 16.29 -7.27
C TYR A 197 -11.34 17.05 -8.56
N ALA A 198 -10.32 17.57 -9.26
CA ALA A 198 -10.48 18.27 -10.53
C ALA A 198 -10.99 17.36 -11.65
N MET A 199 -10.67 16.06 -11.59
CA MET A 199 -11.20 15.05 -12.51
C MET A 199 -12.67 14.69 -12.23
N SER A 200 -13.14 14.84 -10.99
CA SER A 200 -14.44 14.33 -10.55
C SER A 200 -15.64 14.71 -11.44
N PRO A 201 -15.78 15.94 -11.97
CA PRO A 201 -16.92 16.29 -12.81
C PRO A 201 -16.99 15.53 -14.14
N TYR A 202 -15.87 14.92 -14.55
CA TYR A 202 -15.73 14.13 -15.78
C TYR A 202 -15.85 12.62 -15.55
N LEU A 203 -16.00 12.18 -14.29
CA LEU A 203 -16.15 10.78 -13.94
C LEU A 203 -17.63 10.36 -13.92
N PRO A 204 -17.97 9.15 -14.39
CA PRO A 204 -19.35 8.73 -14.51
C PRO A 204 -19.96 8.31 -13.16
N GLY A 205 -21.27 8.51 -13.01
CA GLY A 205 -22.06 7.96 -11.92
C GLY A 205 -21.55 8.36 -10.53
N GLU A 206 -21.36 7.37 -9.66
CA GLU A 206 -20.91 7.59 -8.28
C GLU A 206 -19.50 8.15 -8.18
N LEU A 207 -18.67 7.95 -9.21
CA LEU A 207 -17.28 8.42 -9.24
C LEU A 207 -17.20 9.95 -9.38
N SER A 208 -18.30 10.62 -9.74
CA SER A 208 -18.37 12.08 -9.76
C SER A 208 -18.22 12.73 -8.37
N SER A 209 -18.28 11.91 -7.30
CA SER A 209 -18.02 12.32 -5.92
C SER A 209 -16.57 12.08 -5.45
N THR A 210 -15.65 11.74 -6.35
CA THR A 210 -14.25 11.48 -6.01
C THR A 210 -13.55 12.76 -5.54
N VAL A 211 -12.97 12.74 -4.34
CA VAL A 211 -12.19 13.87 -3.81
C VAL A 211 -10.69 13.60 -3.78
N ALA A 212 -10.30 12.32 -3.74
CA ALA A 212 -8.91 11.88 -3.64
C ALA A 212 -8.72 10.51 -4.29
N PHE A 213 -7.46 10.20 -4.61
CA PHE A 213 -7.00 8.85 -4.93
C PHE A 213 -6.07 8.37 -3.81
N SER A 214 -6.16 7.09 -3.47
CA SER A 214 -5.48 6.49 -2.31
C SER A 214 -5.22 5.00 -2.57
N ALA A 215 -4.54 4.33 -1.64
CA ALA A 215 -4.17 2.93 -1.69
C ALA A 215 -3.54 2.51 -3.03
N PRO A 216 -2.46 3.20 -3.45
CA PRO A 216 -1.88 3.01 -4.76
C PRO A 216 -1.15 1.67 -4.87
N ASP A 217 -1.21 1.06 -6.05
CA ASP A 217 -0.35 -0.08 -6.42
C ASP A 217 0.19 0.10 -7.83
N LEU A 218 1.48 -0.16 -8.05
CA LEU A 218 2.09 -0.10 -9.37
C LEU A 218 2.36 -1.52 -9.86
N VAL A 219 1.51 -1.98 -10.77
CA VAL A 219 1.48 -3.38 -11.20
C VAL A 219 1.98 -3.52 -12.63
N GLU A 220 2.66 -4.62 -12.90
CA GLU A 220 3.11 -5.00 -14.24
C GLU A 220 2.18 -6.06 -14.81
N VAL A 221 1.82 -5.94 -16.09
CA VAL A 221 1.01 -6.90 -16.86
C VAL A 221 1.67 -7.11 -18.22
N GLY A 222 2.37 -8.24 -18.38
CA GLY A 222 3.21 -8.44 -19.55
C GLY A 222 4.33 -7.39 -19.60
N GLN A 223 4.32 -6.56 -20.66
CA GLN A 223 5.25 -5.43 -20.82
C GLN A 223 4.66 -4.09 -20.37
N ASP A 224 3.36 -4.07 -20.07
CA ASP A 224 2.65 -2.86 -19.68
C ASP A 224 2.68 -2.66 -18.17
N ARG A 225 2.55 -1.40 -17.75
CA ARG A 225 2.42 -1.02 -16.34
C ARG A 225 1.14 -0.24 -16.12
N PHE A 226 0.52 -0.50 -14.97
CA PHE A 226 -0.68 0.20 -14.54
C PHE A 226 -0.49 0.70 -13.11
N LEU A 227 -0.85 1.95 -12.89
CA LEU A 227 -1.11 2.49 -11.57
C LEU A 227 -2.56 2.15 -11.21
N LEU A 228 -2.73 1.30 -10.21
CA LEU A 228 -3.99 1.09 -9.54
C LEU A 228 -4.15 2.13 -8.44
N VAL A 229 -5.31 2.76 -8.36
CA VAL A 229 -5.67 3.68 -7.27
C VAL A 229 -7.13 3.50 -6.90
N SER A 230 -7.45 3.78 -5.65
CA SER A 230 -8.83 3.76 -5.17
C SER A 230 -9.40 5.16 -5.06
N PRO A 231 -10.48 5.48 -5.81
CA PRO A 231 -11.19 6.73 -5.63
C PRO A 231 -11.91 6.75 -4.28
N MET A 232 -11.79 7.89 -3.59
CA MET A 232 -12.37 8.13 -2.28
C MET A 232 -13.41 9.25 -2.33
N ARG A 233 -14.47 9.10 -1.51
CA ARG A 233 -15.40 10.17 -1.17
C ARG A 233 -14.87 11.05 -0.04
N SER A 234 -15.52 12.18 0.20
CA SER A 234 -15.19 13.11 1.29
C SER A 234 -15.32 12.51 2.69
N ASP A 235 -16.12 11.45 2.85
CA ASP A 235 -16.28 10.71 4.10
C ASP A 235 -15.20 9.62 4.30
N GLY A 236 -14.23 9.51 3.39
CA GLY A 236 -13.18 8.49 3.41
C GLY A 236 -13.57 7.16 2.78
N THR A 237 -14.80 7.01 2.26
CA THR A 237 -15.26 5.75 1.66
C THR A 237 -14.57 5.49 0.33
N TYR A 238 -14.02 4.29 0.16
CA TYR A 238 -13.49 3.80 -1.11
C TYR A 238 -14.59 3.26 -2.02
N MET A 239 -14.51 3.58 -3.32
CA MET A 239 -15.55 3.19 -4.28
C MET A 239 -15.14 2.01 -5.20
N GLY A 240 -13.88 1.57 -5.17
CA GLY A 240 -13.38 0.51 -6.05
C GLY A 240 -11.95 0.79 -6.48
N CYS A 241 -11.55 0.35 -7.68
CA CYS A 241 -10.21 0.57 -8.23
C CYS A 241 -10.27 1.15 -9.62
N MET A 242 -9.41 2.12 -9.90
CA MET A 242 -9.12 2.60 -11.24
C MET A 242 -7.74 2.09 -11.68
N ALA A 243 -7.66 1.61 -12.91
CA ALA A 243 -6.41 1.30 -13.57
C ALA A 243 -6.02 2.42 -14.53
N ILE A 244 -4.88 3.03 -14.27
CA ILE A 244 -4.31 4.13 -15.03
C ILE A 244 -3.03 3.63 -15.70
N PRO A 245 -2.94 3.59 -17.03
CA PRO A 245 -1.75 3.13 -17.72
C PRO A 245 -0.56 4.04 -17.41
N VAL A 246 0.62 3.45 -17.31
CA VAL A 246 1.86 4.14 -16.97
C VAL A 246 2.80 4.09 -18.16
N VAL A 247 3.38 5.24 -18.48
CA VAL A 247 4.46 5.36 -19.45
C VAL A 247 5.80 5.10 -18.75
N SER A 248 6.67 4.32 -19.42
CA SER A 248 8.01 3.93 -18.97
C SER A 248 8.07 3.00 -17.74
N ALA A 249 8.80 1.90 -17.87
CA ALA A 249 9.12 1.02 -16.75
C ALA A 249 10.19 1.65 -15.82
N GLU A 250 11.14 2.40 -16.37
CA GLU A 250 12.25 2.96 -15.58
C GLU A 250 11.86 4.26 -14.87
N ASN A 251 11.02 5.09 -15.51
CA ASN A 251 10.55 6.35 -14.93
C ASN A 251 9.01 6.41 -15.01
N PRO A 252 8.29 5.66 -14.15
CA PRO A 252 6.85 5.55 -14.20
C PRO A 252 6.17 6.93 -14.18
N SER A 253 5.30 7.20 -15.14
CA SER A 253 4.41 8.37 -15.10
C SER A 253 3.04 7.97 -15.64
N PRO A 254 1.91 8.41 -15.05
CA PRO A 254 0.60 8.13 -15.63
C PRO A 254 0.49 8.66 -17.07
N ARG A 255 -0.07 7.85 -17.96
CA ARG A 255 -0.48 8.29 -19.29
C ARG A 255 -1.58 9.33 -19.12
N ARG A 256 -1.36 10.52 -19.65
CA ARG A 256 -2.26 11.67 -19.51
C ARG A 256 -2.97 11.98 -20.83
N ASN A 257 -4.21 12.44 -20.73
CA ASN A 257 -4.94 12.98 -21.86
C ASN A 257 -4.28 14.30 -22.29
N PRO A 258 -3.94 14.49 -23.57
CA PRO A 258 -3.19 15.67 -24.03
C PRO A 258 -4.00 16.97 -23.97
N VAL A 259 -5.34 16.88 -23.94
CA VAL A 259 -6.24 18.04 -23.89
C VAL A 259 -6.51 18.47 -22.46
N SER A 260 -6.93 17.54 -21.59
CA SER A 260 -7.26 17.89 -20.20
C SER A 260 -6.07 17.87 -19.25
N GLY A 261 -4.97 17.19 -19.63
CA GLY A 261 -3.81 16.96 -18.77
C GLY A 261 -4.03 15.90 -17.68
N PHE A 262 -5.25 15.40 -17.50
CA PHE A 262 -5.59 14.40 -16.50
C PHE A 262 -5.11 12.99 -16.87
N PRO A 263 -4.80 12.14 -15.88
CA PRO A 263 -4.57 10.71 -16.11
C PRO A 263 -5.70 10.03 -16.88
N VAL A 264 -5.34 9.18 -17.84
CA VAL A 264 -6.30 8.36 -18.60
C VAL A 264 -6.71 7.16 -17.75
N ILE A 265 -7.99 7.08 -17.39
CA ILE A 265 -8.55 5.89 -16.74
C ILE A 265 -8.85 4.86 -17.82
N GLN A 266 -8.11 3.74 -17.80
CA GLN A 266 -8.32 2.64 -18.74
C GLN A 266 -9.45 1.73 -18.29
N LYS A 267 -9.58 1.53 -16.98
CA LYS A 267 -10.56 0.60 -16.41
C LYS A 267 -10.97 1.06 -15.02
N TYR A 268 -12.23 0.86 -14.69
CA TYR A 268 -12.74 0.95 -13.33
C TYR A 268 -13.34 -0.40 -12.93
N ILE A 269 -13.08 -0.80 -11.69
CA ILE A 269 -13.54 -2.05 -11.09
C ILE A 269 -14.26 -1.65 -9.81
N ALA A 270 -15.59 -1.77 -9.81
CA ALA A 270 -16.39 -1.39 -8.67
C ALA A 270 -16.06 -2.25 -7.45
N GLY A 271 -15.96 -1.61 -6.29
CA GLY A 271 -15.98 -2.29 -5.00
C GLY A 271 -17.42 -2.56 -4.57
N GLU A 272 -17.61 -3.46 -3.62
CA GLU A 272 -18.91 -3.60 -2.98
C GLU A 272 -19.09 -2.48 -1.93
N ALA A 273 -20.27 -1.85 -1.97
CA ALA A 273 -20.56 -0.68 -1.15
C ALA A 273 -20.47 -1.01 0.34
N GLY A 274 -19.79 -0.16 1.11
CA GLY A 274 -19.61 -0.31 2.56
C GLY A 274 -18.57 -1.36 2.97
N THR A 275 -18.16 -2.25 2.07
CA THR A 275 -17.18 -3.31 2.36
C THR A 275 -15.78 -2.97 1.88
N MET A 276 -15.62 -2.22 0.78
CA MET A 276 -14.31 -1.89 0.21
C MET A 276 -13.42 -1.11 1.19
N ARG A 277 -12.13 -1.47 1.24
CA ARG A 277 -11.11 -0.91 2.16
C ARG A 277 -9.85 -0.45 1.42
N GLY A 278 -10.03 0.05 0.21
CA GLY A 278 -9.03 0.82 -0.52
C GLY A 278 -7.96 0.01 -1.23
N ALA A 279 -7.42 -1.06 -0.67
CA ALA A 279 -6.32 -1.76 -1.34
C ALA A 279 -6.77 -2.54 -2.58
N CYS A 280 -6.12 -2.25 -3.70
CA CYS A 280 -6.24 -2.93 -4.99
C CYS A 280 -4.89 -3.47 -5.39
N SER A 281 -4.82 -4.72 -5.85
CA SER A 281 -3.54 -5.26 -6.33
C SER A 281 -3.72 -6.23 -7.49
N TYR A 282 -2.66 -6.40 -8.27
CA TYR A 282 -2.59 -7.34 -9.38
C TYR A 282 -1.21 -7.96 -9.46
N THR A 283 -1.14 -9.21 -9.90
CA THR A 283 0.12 -9.84 -10.25
C THR A 283 -0.09 -10.74 -11.46
N THR A 284 0.80 -10.66 -12.44
CA THR A 284 0.77 -11.42 -13.70
C THR A 284 0.62 -12.92 -13.48
N ASN A 285 1.27 -13.45 -12.45
CA ASN A 285 1.20 -14.86 -12.12
C ASN A 285 -0.11 -15.25 -11.44
N ALA A 286 -0.96 -14.30 -11.06
CA ALA A 286 -2.28 -14.56 -10.48
C ALA A 286 -3.41 -14.48 -11.52
N SER A 287 -3.19 -15.07 -12.69
CA SER A 287 -4.15 -15.05 -13.80
C SER A 287 -5.50 -15.67 -13.46
N ALA A 288 -5.60 -16.51 -12.41
CA ALA A 288 -6.88 -17.01 -11.93
C ALA A 288 -7.63 -16.01 -11.03
N SER A 289 -6.93 -15.14 -10.30
CA SER A 289 -7.57 -14.16 -9.41
C SER A 289 -7.92 -12.85 -10.09
N GLY A 290 -7.18 -12.47 -11.13
CA GLY A 290 -7.23 -11.12 -11.69
C GLY A 290 -6.88 -10.05 -10.65
N VAL A 291 -7.46 -8.85 -10.80
CA VAL A 291 -7.36 -7.78 -9.79
C VAL A 291 -8.00 -8.24 -8.49
N SER A 292 -7.32 -7.99 -7.38
CA SER A 292 -7.78 -8.33 -6.03
C SER A 292 -8.19 -7.07 -5.28
N LEU A 293 -9.31 -7.15 -4.55
CA LEU A 293 -9.88 -6.07 -3.75
C LEU A 293 -9.82 -6.42 -2.27
N SER A 294 -9.46 -5.47 -1.42
CA SER A 294 -9.65 -5.59 0.02
C SER A 294 -11.10 -5.28 0.40
N GLN A 295 -11.83 -6.26 0.93
CA GLN A 295 -13.22 -6.10 1.37
C GLN A 295 -13.46 -6.61 2.79
N LEU A 296 -14.40 -5.95 3.47
CA LEU A 296 -14.89 -6.35 4.78
C LEU A 296 -16.09 -7.32 4.66
N ARG A 297 -15.96 -8.54 5.18
CA ARG A 297 -17.05 -9.53 5.26
C ARG A 297 -17.49 -9.71 6.70
N LEU A 298 -18.46 -8.91 7.13
CA LEU A 298 -18.98 -8.92 8.51
C LEU A 298 -19.68 -10.23 8.89
N ASN A 299 -20.16 -10.99 7.91
CA ASN A 299 -20.90 -12.23 8.14
C ASN A 299 -20.00 -13.48 8.21
N THR A 300 -18.68 -13.34 8.08
CA THR A 300 -17.74 -14.46 8.17
C THR A 300 -17.16 -14.54 9.58
N PRO A 301 -17.46 -15.58 10.37
CA PRO A 301 -16.86 -15.75 11.69
C PRO A 301 -15.32 -15.80 11.59
N GLY A 302 -14.62 -15.04 12.42
CA GLY A 302 -13.18 -15.17 12.58
C GLY A 302 -12.28 -14.41 11.58
N MET A 303 -12.82 -13.78 10.51
CA MET A 303 -12.01 -12.95 9.60
C MET A 303 -12.83 -11.82 8.95
N PRO A 304 -12.84 -10.59 9.51
CA PRO A 304 -13.63 -9.51 8.94
C PRO A 304 -13.01 -8.96 7.67
N PHE A 305 -11.69 -9.09 7.45
CA PHE A 305 -11.04 -8.67 6.20
C PHE A 305 -10.79 -9.88 5.29
N GLN A 306 -11.24 -9.78 4.06
CA GLN A 306 -10.98 -10.75 2.99
C GLN A 306 -10.40 -10.03 1.77
N ILE A 307 -9.58 -10.76 1.02
CA ILE A 307 -9.11 -10.32 -0.29
C ILE A 307 -9.97 -11.03 -1.32
N ASP A 308 -10.84 -10.29 -1.98
CA ASP A 308 -11.74 -10.81 -2.99
C ASP A 308 -11.04 -10.78 -4.36
N ALA A 309 -11.01 -11.94 -5.01
CA ALA A 309 -10.56 -12.07 -6.39
C ALA A 309 -11.69 -11.65 -7.34
N THR A 310 -11.50 -10.57 -8.08
CA THR A 310 -12.53 -10.07 -9.01
C THR A 310 -12.61 -10.88 -10.30
N ARG A 311 -11.55 -11.64 -10.62
CA ARG A 311 -11.33 -12.30 -11.92
C ARG A 311 -11.30 -11.32 -13.11
N VAL A 312 -11.18 -10.03 -12.82
CA VAL A 312 -11.03 -8.99 -13.82
C VAL A 312 -9.55 -8.89 -14.16
N ASN A 313 -9.19 -9.25 -15.40
CA ASN A 313 -7.85 -9.03 -15.90
C ASN A 313 -7.67 -7.58 -16.35
N LEU A 314 -6.46 -7.06 -16.16
CA LEU A 314 -6.03 -5.83 -16.81
C LEU A 314 -5.71 -6.14 -18.29
N PRO A 315 -5.86 -5.16 -19.18
CA PRO A 315 -5.57 -5.33 -20.61
C PRO A 315 -4.15 -5.83 -20.86
#